data_AF-B4H2G6-F1
#
_entry.id   AF-B4H2G6-F1
#
_cell.length_a   1.000
_cell.length_b   1.000
_cell.length_c   1.000
_cell.angle_alpha   90.00
_cell.angle_beta   90.00
_cell.angle_gamma   90.00
#
_symmetry.space_group_name_H-M   'P 1'
#
loop_
_entity.id
_entity.type
_entity.pdbx_description
1 polymer ?
#
loop_
_entity_poly.entity_id
_entity_poly.type
_entity_poly.pdbx_seq_one_letter_code
_entity_poly.pdbx_strand_id
1 'polypeptide(L)'
;MFNRQGSGTGTGQALGTGLGSGPGPSQSHGSSSGSGSGSGSGTTAATAPTPSPDLYLRPLPYLDAKWLRADLISSLRNASEGAVLWNHLIQDCELVSSPSAPLVNARGQLSYLGDDGKHYCGAQQLKCSCCQPEYCGPLSACNCDSCRPLDSDTAIKKLTSAAAQQAAAHGSQATDLILSSWQWSQPPTLTAKQDCQRTLIAELQELALRAAGNCLSAQHLRQQLFIYERYYVALKRHRQQSSTPAAQSAPPSHNTTAHVPGSTAPAVGS
;
A
#
# COMPACT_ATOMS: atom_id res chain seq x y z
N MET A 1 9.43 30.38 -33.24
CA MET A 1 8.26 30.37 -34.15
C MET A 1 7.11 29.66 -33.45
N PHE A 2 6.34 30.41 -32.67
CA PHE A 2 5.06 29.99 -32.09
C PHE A 2 4.15 31.20 -32.21
N ASN A 3 3.04 31.04 -32.93
CA ASN A 3 2.10 32.10 -33.27
C ASN A 3 0.79 31.87 -32.51
N ARG A 4 0.35 32.83 -31.69
CA ARG A 4 -1.01 32.86 -31.13
C ARG A 4 -1.42 34.31 -30.83
N GLN A 5 -2.23 34.86 -31.72
CA GLN A 5 -3.26 35.91 -31.50
C GLN A 5 -4.61 35.21 -31.76
N GLY A 6 -5.80 35.57 -31.26
CA GLY A 6 -6.33 36.60 -30.36
C GLY A 6 -7.83 36.24 -30.22
N SER A 7 -8.38 36.26 -29.00
CA SER A 7 -9.38 37.23 -28.49
C SER A 7 -10.76 37.27 -29.19
N GLY A 8 -11.83 37.13 -28.40
CA GLY A 8 -13.19 37.53 -28.79
C GLY A 8 -14.30 37.04 -27.86
N THR A 9 -14.49 37.69 -26.70
CA THR A 9 -15.73 37.64 -25.90
C THR A 9 -16.33 39.04 -25.84
N GLY A 10 -17.60 39.18 -26.23
CA GLY A 10 -18.34 40.43 -26.22
C GLY A 10 -19.58 40.32 -25.34
N THR A 11 -19.66 41.16 -24.31
CA THR A 11 -20.87 41.53 -23.59
C THR A 11 -21.16 43.01 -23.89
N GLY A 12 -22.44 43.36 -24.06
CA GLY A 12 -22.87 44.74 -24.22
C GLY A 12 -24.37 44.90 -23.92
N GLN A 13 -24.68 45.64 -22.86
CA GLN A 13 -25.97 46.27 -22.60
C GLN A 13 -25.84 47.79 -22.77
N ALA A 14 -26.63 48.32 -23.69
CA ALA A 14 -27.56 49.46 -23.61
C ALA A 14 -27.15 50.90 -23.15
N LEU A 15 -27.59 51.87 -23.99
CA LEU A 15 -27.80 53.33 -23.83
C LEU A 15 -26.56 54.19 -23.55
N GLY A 16 -26.37 55.41 -24.10
CA GLY A 16 -27.16 56.35 -24.89
C GLY A 16 -26.44 57.71 -24.80
N THR A 17 -26.38 58.44 -25.93
CA THR A 17 -25.97 59.86 -26.18
C THR A 17 -25.85 60.82 -24.98
N GLY A 18 -24.93 61.79 -24.86
CA GLY A 18 -23.93 62.39 -25.75
C GLY A 18 -23.38 63.71 -25.13
N LEU A 19 -22.39 64.31 -25.83
CA LEU A 19 -21.89 65.70 -25.78
C LEU A 19 -21.00 66.19 -24.60
N GLY A 20 -19.81 66.73 -24.94
CA GLY A 20 -19.19 67.85 -24.22
C GLY A 20 -17.68 67.81 -23.94
N SER A 21 -16.87 68.20 -24.93
CA SER A 21 -15.61 68.99 -24.93
C SER A 21 -14.62 69.01 -23.73
N GLY A 22 -13.31 68.80 -24.04
CA GLY A 22 -12.12 68.84 -23.14
C GLY A 22 -11.65 70.25 -22.69
N PRO A 23 -10.34 70.54 -22.40
CA PRO A 23 -9.09 69.78 -22.63
C PRO A 23 -8.16 69.59 -21.38
N GLY A 24 -7.06 68.81 -21.53
CA GLY A 24 -6.02 68.50 -20.50
C GLY A 24 -4.98 69.61 -20.26
N PRO A 25 -3.66 69.35 -20.04
CA PRO A 25 -2.92 68.11 -19.73
C PRO A 25 -1.78 68.31 -18.65
N SER A 26 -0.86 67.32 -18.53
CA SER A 26 0.59 67.39 -18.14
C SER A 26 0.95 66.42 -17.00
N GLN A 27 1.59 65.25 -17.22
CA GLN A 27 3.00 64.93 -17.56
C GLN A 27 4.05 65.40 -16.52
N SER A 28 4.87 64.47 -16.00
CA SER A 28 6.33 64.41 -16.28
C SER A 28 7.11 63.40 -15.40
N HIS A 29 7.88 62.52 -16.07
CA HIS A 29 9.30 62.08 -15.85
C HIS A 29 9.80 61.61 -14.47
N GLY A 30 10.70 60.62 -14.32
CA GLY A 30 11.48 59.81 -15.26
C GLY A 30 12.61 59.02 -14.53
N SER A 31 13.06 57.93 -15.17
CA SER A 31 14.45 57.38 -15.26
C SER A 31 15.17 56.88 -13.98
N SER A 32 15.36 55.56 -13.75
CA SER A 32 16.37 54.61 -14.30
C SER A 32 17.76 54.62 -13.63
N SER A 33 18.23 53.47 -13.10
CA SER A 33 19.56 52.83 -13.31
C SER A 33 19.89 51.74 -12.27
N GLY A 34 20.48 50.62 -12.71
CA GLY A 34 21.62 50.00 -11.99
C GLY A 34 21.45 48.65 -11.27
N SER A 35 21.78 47.57 -11.98
CA SER A 35 22.36 46.27 -11.60
C SER A 35 22.59 45.85 -10.14
N GLY A 36 22.20 44.61 -9.82
CA GLY A 36 22.70 43.87 -8.65
C GLY A 36 22.33 42.39 -8.70
N SER A 37 23.27 41.53 -9.11
CA SER A 37 23.17 40.07 -9.00
C SER A 37 23.18 39.65 -7.53
N GLY A 38 22.04 39.19 -7.03
CA GLY A 38 21.90 38.63 -5.69
C GLY A 38 21.67 37.12 -5.76
N SER A 39 22.73 36.33 -5.56
CA SER A 39 22.63 34.91 -5.23
C SER A 39 21.99 34.78 -3.85
N GLY A 40 20.66 34.68 -3.81
CA GLY A 40 19.94 34.31 -2.61
C GLY A 40 20.07 32.81 -2.37
N SER A 41 21.06 32.42 -1.57
CA SER A 41 21.05 31.12 -0.89
C SER A 41 19.91 31.12 0.11
N GLY A 42 18.70 30.83 -0.37
CA GLY A 42 17.59 30.45 0.48
C GLY A 42 17.92 29.08 1.05
N THR A 43 18.36 29.03 2.30
CA THR A 43 18.29 27.84 3.15
C THR A 43 16.81 27.50 3.31
N THR A 44 16.26 26.78 2.34
CA THR A 44 15.08 25.97 2.57
C THR A 44 15.51 24.94 3.60
N ALA A 45 15.01 25.09 4.84
CA ALA A 45 15.06 24.01 5.82
C ALA A 45 14.42 22.80 5.13
N ALA A 46 15.26 21.86 4.71
CA ALA A 46 14.82 20.65 4.04
C ALA A 46 13.91 19.94 5.05
N THR A 47 12.60 19.95 4.77
CA THR A 47 11.64 19.14 5.50
C THR A 47 12.19 17.72 5.45
N ALA A 48 12.48 17.13 6.62
CA ALA A 48 13.01 15.78 6.69
C ALA A 48 12.10 14.87 5.85
N PRO A 49 12.66 14.13 4.86
CA PRO A 49 11.84 13.27 4.03
C PRO A 49 11.14 12.26 4.94
N THR A 50 9.81 12.30 4.93
CA THR A 50 8.94 11.36 5.64
C THR A 50 9.42 9.94 5.36
N PRO A 51 9.54 9.06 6.39
CA PRO A 51 9.93 7.68 6.16
C PRO A 51 8.97 7.06 5.15
N SER A 52 9.52 6.43 4.10
CA SER A 52 8.75 5.50 3.30
C SER A 52 8.25 4.42 4.26
N PRO A 53 6.94 4.20 4.40
CA PRO A 53 6.44 3.20 5.32
C PRO A 53 6.99 1.83 4.91
N ASP A 54 7.45 1.06 5.88
CA ASP A 54 7.74 -0.36 5.64
C ASP A 54 6.44 -1.02 5.21
N LEU A 55 6.45 -1.61 4.02
CA LEU A 55 5.31 -2.35 3.47
C LEU A 55 5.41 -3.81 3.88
N TYR A 56 4.27 -4.47 4.03
CA TYR A 56 4.17 -5.87 4.43
C TYR A 56 3.20 -6.60 3.50
N LEU A 57 3.54 -7.85 3.17
CA LEU A 57 2.77 -8.64 2.23
C LEU A 57 1.59 -9.33 2.92
N ARG A 58 0.42 -9.19 2.33
CA ARG A 58 -0.82 -9.91 2.64
C ARG A 58 -1.22 -10.75 1.43
N PRO A 59 -0.72 -11.99 1.31
CA PRO A 59 -1.05 -12.85 0.18
C PRO A 59 -2.47 -13.42 0.33
N LEU A 60 -3.43 -12.89 -0.43
CA LEU A 60 -4.83 -13.28 -0.37
C LEU A 60 -5.08 -14.54 -1.23
N PRO A 61 -5.61 -15.65 -0.65
CA PRO A 61 -5.76 -16.92 -1.36
C PRO A 61 -6.53 -16.87 -2.69
N TYR A 62 -7.54 -16.02 -2.80
CA TYR A 62 -8.34 -15.93 -4.02
C TYR A 62 -7.57 -15.40 -5.25
N LEU A 63 -6.43 -14.75 -5.03
CA LEU A 63 -5.56 -14.25 -6.09
C LEU A 63 -4.47 -15.24 -6.48
N ASP A 64 -4.35 -16.39 -5.81
CA ASP A 64 -3.26 -17.32 -6.05
C ASP A 64 -3.22 -17.80 -7.51
N ALA A 65 -4.37 -18.05 -8.14
CA ALA A 65 -4.43 -18.41 -9.56
C ALA A 65 -3.97 -17.29 -10.52
N LYS A 66 -4.07 -16.02 -10.12
CA LYS A 66 -3.49 -14.88 -10.85
C LYS A 66 -1.97 -14.94 -10.74
N TRP A 67 -1.45 -15.13 -9.53
CA TRP A 67 -0.02 -15.15 -9.25
C TRP A 67 0.72 -16.36 -9.82
N LEU A 68 0.10 -17.54 -9.86
CA LEU A 68 0.69 -18.73 -10.51
C LEU A 68 0.91 -18.55 -12.02
N ARG A 69 0.21 -17.59 -12.66
CA ARG A 69 0.36 -17.26 -14.08
C ARG A 69 1.32 -16.08 -14.32
N ALA A 70 1.91 -15.50 -13.28
CA ALA A 70 2.84 -14.39 -13.42
C ALA A 70 4.15 -14.85 -14.05
N ASP A 71 4.65 -14.10 -15.04
CA ASP A 71 5.95 -14.36 -15.66
C ASP A 71 7.09 -13.71 -14.85
N LEU A 72 7.62 -14.46 -13.89
CA LEU A 72 8.72 -13.99 -13.04
C LEU A 72 10.02 -13.78 -13.81
N ILE A 73 10.27 -14.56 -14.86
CA ILE A 73 11.51 -14.47 -15.64
C ILE A 73 11.56 -13.14 -16.37
N SER A 74 10.45 -12.76 -17.01
CA SER A 74 10.33 -11.45 -17.65
C SER A 74 10.44 -10.31 -16.63
N SER A 75 9.86 -10.46 -15.43
CA SER A 75 9.97 -9.46 -14.36
C SER A 75 11.41 -9.22 -13.87
N LEU A 76 12.26 -10.25 -13.86
CA LEU A 76 13.67 -10.11 -13.49
C LEU A 76 14.50 -9.42 -14.56
N ARG A 77 14.19 -9.71 -15.83
CA ARG A 77 14.98 -9.23 -16.98
C ARG A 77 14.57 -7.83 -17.40
N ASN A 78 13.33 -7.44 -17.14
CA ASN A 78 12.78 -6.16 -17.54
C ASN A 78 12.04 -5.49 -16.38
N ALA A 79 12.56 -4.33 -15.96
CA ALA A 79 11.98 -3.54 -14.87
C ALA A 79 10.53 -3.08 -15.15
N SER A 80 10.14 -2.89 -16.42
CA SER A 80 8.74 -2.53 -16.75
C SER A 80 7.77 -3.67 -16.43
N GLU A 81 8.17 -4.92 -16.69
CA GLU A 81 7.37 -6.10 -16.36
C GLU A 81 7.28 -6.31 -14.85
N GLY A 82 8.38 -6.05 -14.13
CA GLY A 82 8.39 -6.00 -12.66
C GLY A 82 7.43 -4.95 -12.11
N ALA A 83 7.40 -3.76 -12.70
CA ALA A 83 6.48 -2.69 -12.30
C ALA A 83 5.01 -3.07 -12.50
N VAL A 84 4.66 -3.83 -13.54
CA VAL A 84 3.29 -4.34 -13.75
C VAL A 84 2.87 -5.25 -12.61
N LEU A 85 3.71 -6.22 -12.22
CA LEU A 85 3.42 -7.12 -11.10
C LEU A 85 3.37 -6.39 -9.75
N TRP A 86 4.24 -5.39 -9.56
CA TRP A 86 4.19 -4.52 -8.39
C TRP A 86 2.86 -3.74 -8.31
N ASN A 87 2.41 -3.18 -9.43
CA ASN A 87 1.12 -2.51 -9.50
C ASN A 87 -0.05 -3.45 -9.18
N HIS A 88 0.04 -4.72 -9.56
CA HIS A 88 -0.96 -5.71 -9.16
C HIS A 88 -1.02 -5.88 -7.63
N LEU A 89 0.11 -5.94 -6.93
CA LEU A 89 0.13 -6.03 -5.46
C LEU A 89 -0.59 -4.84 -4.82
N ILE A 90 -0.40 -3.63 -5.36
CA ILE A 90 -1.06 -2.41 -4.87
C ILE A 90 -2.57 -2.46 -5.16
N GLN A 91 -2.95 -2.71 -6.42
CA GLN A 91 -4.34 -2.72 -6.88
C GLN A 91 -5.18 -3.77 -6.17
N ASP A 92 -4.59 -4.95 -5.94
CA ASP A 92 -5.24 -6.04 -5.24
C ASP A 92 -5.23 -5.87 -3.71
N CYS A 93 -4.62 -4.77 -3.21
CA CYS A 93 -4.47 -4.46 -1.80
C CYS A 93 -3.75 -5.60 -1.02
N GLU A 94 -2.72 -6.18 -1.61
CA GLU A 94 -1.87 -7.20 -0.98
C GLU A 94 -0.65 -6.58 -0.26
N LEU A 95 -0.51 -5.26 -0.26
CA LEU A 95 0.49 -4.52 0.52
C LEU A 95 -0.22 -3.72 1.62
N VAL A 96 0.32 -3.76 2.83
CA VAL A 96 -0.17 -3.00 3.99
C VAL A 96 0.99 -2.35 4.72
N SER A 97 0.73 -1.28 5.48
CA SER A 97 1.77 -0.59 6.27
C SER A 97 1.93 -1.15 7.68
N SER A 98 1.01 -2.01 8.10
CA SER A 98 1.02 -2.60 9.44
C SER A 98 2.03 -3.76 9.55
N PRO A 99 2.98 -3.72 10.51
CA PRO A 99 3.92 -4.82 10.77
C PRO A 99 3.28 -6.01 11.50
N SER A 100 1.96 -6.00 11.68
CA SER A 100 1.26 -6.98 12.51
C SER A 100 1.33 -8.36 11.88
N ALA A 101 1.85 -9.34 12.63
CA ALA A 101 1.89 -10.72 12.20
C ALA A 101 0.47 -11.25 11.91
N PRO A 102 0.31 -12.13 10.92
CA PRO A 102 -1.00 -12.72 10.62
C PRO A 102 -1.49 -13.58 11.78
N LEU A 103 -2.80 -13.55 12.02
CA LEU A 103 -3.47 -14.29 13.09
C LEU A 103 -4.29 -15.43 12.51
N VAL A 104 -4.42 -16.52 13.26
CA VAL A 104 -5.31 -17.63 12.88
C VAL A 104 -6.72 -17.29 13.32
N ASN A 105 -7.68 -17.33 12.39
CA ASN A 105 -9.09 -17.09 12.67
C ASN A 105 -9.78 -18.35 13.22
N ALA A 106 -11.06 -18.23 13.62
CA ALA A 106 -11.85 -19.32 14.20
C ALA A 106 -12.01 -20.57 13.30
N ARG A 107 -11.56 -20.50 12.03
CA ARG A 107 -11.61 -21.59 11.06
C ARG A 107 -10.24 -22.17 10.72
N GLY A 108 -9.20 -21.78 11.47
CA GLY A 108 -7.85 -22.25 11.21
C GLY A 108 -7.19 -21.58 10.00
N GLN A 109 -7.73 -20.49 9.47
CA GLN A 109 -7.13 -19.76 8.33
C GLN A 109 -6.31 -18.57 8.82
N LEU A 110 -5.20 -18.30 8.15
CA LEU A 110 -4.43 -17.07 8.38
C LEU A 110 -5.22 -15.86 7.92
N SER A 111 -5.22 -14.84 8.76
CA SER A 111 -5.94 -13.59 8.60
C SER A 111 -4.99 -12.43 8.85
N TYR A 112 -5.03 -11.44 7.97
CA TYR A 112 -4.05 -10.35 7.93
C TYR A 112 -4.74 -9.02 8.23
N LEU A 113 -4.11 -8.20 9.08
CA LEU A 113 -4.60 -6.88 9.43
C LEU A 113 -4.40 -5.90 8.27
N GLY A 114 -5.47 -5.25 7.82
CA GLY A 114 -5.46 -4.17 6.85
C GLY A 114 -5.17 -2.82 7.49
N ASP A 115 -4.84 -1.83 6.64
CA ASP A 115 -4.64 -0.44 7.05
C ASP A 115 -5.94 0.22 7.54
N ASP A 116 -7.10 -0.32 7.13
CA ASP A 116 -8.42 0.06 7.63
C ASP A 116 -8.74 -0.53 9.02
N GLY A 117 -7.79 -1.27 9.61
CA GLY A 117 -7.90 -1.83 10.95
C GLY A 117 -8.67 -3.14 11.04
N LYS A 118 -9.06 -3.74 9.91
CA LYS A 118 -9.83 -5.00 9.86
C LYS A 118 -8.97 -6.18 9.42
N HIS A 119 -9.35 -7.38 9.85
CA HIS A 119 -8.68 -8.62 9.46
C HIS A 119 -9.36 -9.30 8.29
N TYR A 120 -8.54 -9.78 7.34
CA TYR A 120 -8.99 -10.45 6.13
C TYR A 120 -8.25 -11.75 5.88
N CYS A 121 -8.97 -12.82 5.58
CA CYS A 121 -8.39 -14.13 5.26
C CYS A 121 -8.38 -14.47 3.76
N GLY A 122 -9.07 -13.69 2.91
CA GLY A 122 -9.16 -13.92 1.46
C GLY A 122 -9.88 -15.20 1.05
N ALA A 123 -10.59 -15.88 1.96
CA ALA A 123 -11.39 -17.05 1.62
C ALA A 123 -12.72 -16.64 0.95
N GLN A 124 -13.17 -17.45 -0.02
CA GLN A 124 -14.41 -17.26 -0.78
C GLN A 124 -15.66 -17.66 0.03
N GLN A 125 -15.89 -17.00 1.16
CA GLN A 125 -16.90 -17.44 2.12
C GLN A 125 -17.62 -16.32 2.86
N LEU A 126 -17.65 -15.11 2.30
CA LEU A 126 -18.60 -14.13 2.80
C LEU A 126 -20.01 -14.56 2.38
N LYS A 127 -20.93 -14.49 3.35
CA LYS A 127 -22.36 -14.73 3.16
C LYS A 127 -23.13 -13.41 3.14
N CYS A 128 -22.45 -12.26 3.00
CA CYS A 128 -23.16 -10.99 3.07
C CYS A 128 -23.91 -10.76 1.76
N SER A 129 -25.04 -10.08 1.86
CA SER A 129 -25.84 -9.69 0.71
C SER A 129 -25.26 -8.48 -0.03
N CYS A 130 -24.17 -7.90 0.49
CA CYS A 130 -23.56 -6.67 0.00
C CYS A 130 -22.84 -6.84 -1.34
N CYS A 131 -22.45 -8.06 -1.68
CA CYS A 131 -21.57 -8.40 -2.77
C CYS A 131 -21.72 -9.90 -3.14
N GLN A 132 -21.50 -10.21 -4.41
CA GLN A 132 -21.44 -11.58 -4.93
C GLN A 132 -20.42 -11.61 -6.09
N PRO A 133 -19.52 -12.62 -6.17
CA PRO A 133 -19.07 -13.50 -5.10
C PRO A 133 -17.98 -12.82 -4.26
N GLU A 134 -18.11 -12.94 -2.95
CA GLU A 134 -17.39 -12.12 -1.99
C GLU A 134 -16.25 -12.86 -1.30
N TYR A 135 -15.03 -12.55 -1.69
CA TYR A 135 -13.86 -12.94 -0.92
C TYR A 135 -13.73 -12.04 0.31
N CYS A 136 -13.42 -12.62 1.47
CA CYS A 136 -13.08 -11.88 2.69
C CYS A 136 -11.86 -10.99 2.41
N GLY A 137 -12.07 -9.71 2.10
CA GLY A 137 -11.01 -8.87 1.56
C GLY A 137 -11.29 -7.37 1.63
N PRO A 138 -10.24 -6.57 1.42
CA PRO A 138 -10.30 -5.11 1.54
C PRO A 138 -11.14 -4.45 0.43
N LEU A 139 -11.21 -5.04 -0.77
CA LEU A 139 -11.92 -4.46 -1.92
C LEU A 139 -13.42 -4.30 -1.68
N SER A 140 -14.03 -5.22 -0.93
CA SER A 140 -15.44 -5.14 -0.51
C SER A 140 -15.61 -4.49 0.87
N ALA A 141 -14.50 -4.14 1.54
CA ALA A 141 -14.45 -3.73 2.95
C ALA A 141 -15.17 -4.69 3.93
N CYS A 142 -15.42 -5.93 3.49
CA CYS A 142 -16.18 -6.94 4.22
C CYS A 142 -15.26 -8.08 4.67
N ASN A 143 -15.29 -8.39 5.96
CA ASN A 143 -14.63 -9.56 6.52
C ASN A 143 -15.64 -10.59 7.03
N CYS A 144 -15.24 -11.86 6.98
CA CYS A 144 -16.12 -12.96 7.33
C CYS A 144 -16.34 -13.06 8.85
N ASP A 145 -17.39 -13.76 9.26
CA ASP A 145 -17.75 -13.92 10.68
C ASP A 145 -16.63 -14.52 11.52
N SER A 146 -15.73 -15.28 10.91
CA SER A 146 -14.56 -15.86 11.59
C SER A 146 -13.42 -14.86 11.80
N CYS A 147 -13.34 -13.80 10.99
CA CYS A 147 -12.32 -12.75 11.10
C CYS A 147 -12.78 -11.57 11.96
N ARG A 148 -14.10 -11.28 12.02
CA ARG A 148 -14.66 -10.17 12.80
C ARG A 148 -14.21 -10.12 14.27
N PRO A 149 -14.13 -11.24 15.03
CA PRO A 149 -13.66 -11.20 16.41
C PRO A 149 -12.22 -10.69 16.57
N LEU A 150 -11.37 -10.86 15.55
CA LEU A 150 -9.97 -10.39 15.59
C LEU A 150 -9.88 -8.86 15.54
N ASP A 151 -10.88 -8.18 14.96
CA ASP A 151 -10.92 -6.72 14.88
C ASP A 151 -11.09 -6.11 16.27
N SER A 152 -12.00 -6.66 17.07
CA SER A 152 -12.19 -6.24 18.47
C SER A 152 -10.93 -6.46 19.30
N ASP A 153 -10.28 -7.62 19.16
CA ASP A 153 -9.05 -7.94 19.91
C ASP A 153 -7.92 -6.96 19.59
N THR A 154 -7.77 -6.61 18.32
CA THR A 154 -6.75 -5.67 17.87
C THR A 154 -7.07 -4.23 18.28
N ALA A 155 -8.34 -3.83 18.28
CA ALA A 155 -8.75 -2.54 18.83
C ALA A 155 -8.39 -2.42 20.33
N ILE A 156 -8.66 -3.46 21.12
CA ILE A 156 -8.31 -3.52 22.55
C ILE A 156 -6.78 -3.45 22.75
N LYS A 157 -6.01 -4.19 21.95
CA LYS A 157 -4.54 -4.14 22.00
C LYS A 157 -4.01 -2.75 21.70
N LYS A 158 -4.51 -2.10 20.63
CA LYS A 158 -4.09 -0.74 20.23
C LYS A 158 -4.36 0.30 21.32
N LEU A 159 -5.50 0.23 22.00
CA LEU A 159 -5.83 1.11 23.12
C LEU A 159 -4.84 0.98 24.28
N THR A 160 -4.33 -0.23 24.52
CA THR A 160 -3.40 -0.51 25.62
C THR A 160 -1.93 -0.17 25.26
N SER A 161 -1.55 -0.18 23.98
CA SER A 161 -0.14 -0.07 23.55
C SER A 161 0.30 1.31 23.03
N ALA A 162 -0.59 2.31 22.96
CA ALA A 162 -0.31 3.62 22.35
C ALA A 162 0.81 4.44 23.03
N ALA A 163 1.09 4.23 24.32
CA ALA A 163 2.08 5.00 25.07
C ALA A 163 3.55 4.66 24.70
N ALA A 164 3.83 3.43 24.25
CA ALA A 164 5.19 2.99 23.94
C ALA A 164 5.69 3.52 22.58
N GLN A 165 4.79 3.77 21.63
CA GLN A 165 5.13 4.21 20.28
C GLN A 165 5.51 5.70 20.19
N GLN A 166 4.99 6.54 21.10
CA GLN A 166 5.32 7.97 21.13
C GLN A 166 6.75 8.23 21.62
N ALA A 167 7.30 7.37 22.48
CA ALA A 167 8.67 7.52 22.99
C ALA A 167 9.74 7.26 21.89
N ALA A 168 9.44 6.41 20.90
CA ALA A 168 10.38 6.07 19.83
C ALA A 168 10.51 7.17 18.76
N ALA A 169 9.47 7.98 18.54
CA ALA A 169 9.47 9.04 17.52
C ALA A 169 10.27 10.29 17.93
N HIS A 170 10.49 10.50 19.24
CA HIS A 170 11.20 11.68 19.76
C HIS A 170 12.73 11.64 19.59
N GLY A 171 13.32 10.52 19.16
CA GLY A 171 14.77 10.37 19.03
C GLY A 171 15.40 11.10 17.84
N SER A 172 14.65 11.32 16.75
CA SER A 172 15.20 11.81 15.47
C SER A 172 15.51 13.31 15.43
N GLN A 173 15.18 14.07 16.48
CA GLN A 173 15.47 15.52 16.60
C GLN A 173 16.23 15.86 17.89
N ALA A 174 16.86 14.88 18.52
CA ALA A 174 17.48 15.07 19.82
C ALA A 174 18.70 16.01 19.76
N THR A 175 19.55 15.88 18.73
CA THR A 175 20.79 16.68 18.64
C THR A 175 20.55 18.16 18.35
N ASP A 176 19.63 18.51 17.46
CA ASP A 176 19.32 19.92 17.14
C ASP A 176 18.78 20.67 18.37
N LEU A 177 17.98 20.00 19.20
CA LEU A 177 17.48 20.54 20.47
C LEU A 177 18.61 20.72 21.49
N ILE A 178 19.54 19.77 21.56
CA ILE A 178 20.72 19.87 22.44
C ILE A 178 21.62 21.04 22.01
N LEU A 179 21.95 21.14 20.73
CA LEU A 179 22.83 22.19 20.20
C LEU A 179 22.22 23.59 20.33
N SER A 180 20.93 23.74 20.04
CA SER A 180 20.22 25.03 20.19
C SER A 180 20.16 25.48 21.65
N SER A 181 20.02 24.54 22.60
CA SER A 181 20.07 24.86 24.03
C SER A 181 21.42 25.42 24.49
N TRP A 182 22.51 25.08 23.80
CA TRP A 182 23.87 25.53 24.11
C TRP A 182 24.27 26.84 23.45
N GLN A 183 23.55 27.25 22.40
CA GLN A 183 23.87 28.45 21.61
C GLN A 183 23.87 29.74 22.46
N TRP A 184 23.08 29.77 23.55
CA TRP A 184 22.93 30.94 24.42
C TRP A 184 23.06 30.62 25.92
N SER A 185 23.59 29.45 26.27
CA SER A 185 23.73 29.03 27.67
C SER A 185 25.21 28.85 28.08
N GLN A 186 25.44 28.31 29.28
CA GLN A 186 26.80 28.06 29.77
C GLN A 186 27.50 27.00 28.90
N PRO A 187 28.83 27.08 28.74
CA PRO A 187 29.58 26.08 27.98
C PRO A 187 29.32 24.65 28.49
N PRO A 188 29.03 23.69 27.59
CA PRO A 188 28.71 22.33 27.99
C PRO A 188 29.93 21.63 28.61
N THR A 189 29.66 20.75 29.57
CA THR A 189 30.69 19.92 30.22
C THR A 189 31.29 18.92 29.22
N LEU A 190 32.47 18.38 29.54
CA LEU A 190 33.11 17.36 28.70
C LEU A 190 32.19 16.14 28.48
N THR A 191 31.49 15.69 29.52
CA THR A 191 30.53 14.59 29.45
C THR A 191 29.36 14.93 28.52
N ALA A 192 28.77 16.12 28.65
CA ALA A 192 27.67 16.55 27.78
C ALA A 192 28.08 16.60 26.31
N LYS A 193 29.31 17.04 26.01
CA LYS A 193 29.88 17.01 24.65
C LYS A 193 30.02 15.58 24.11
N GLN A 194 30.52 14.66 24.93
CA GLN A 194 30.66 13.25 24.55
C GLN A 194 29.30 12.59 24.30
N ASP A 195 28.30 12.90 25.12
CA ASP A 195 26.93 12.42 24.94
C ASP A 195 26.32 12.93 23.64
N CYS A 196 26.43 14.25 23.38
CA CYS A 196 25.98 14.85 22.12
C CYS A 196 26.70 14.25 20.91
N GLN A 197 28.01 13.98 21.01
CA GLN A 197 28.77 13.33 19.94
C GLN A 197 28.23 11.91 19.67
N ARG A 198 27.93 11.13 20.71
CA ARG A 198 27.34 9.78 20.55
C ARG A 198 25.96 9.85 19.90
N THR A 199 25.11 10.78 20.32
CA THR A 199 23.79 10.99 19.71
C THR A 199 23.91 11.38 18.23
N LEU A 200 24.80 12.32 17.90
CA LEU A 200 25.02 12.74 16.52
C LEU A 200 25.51 11.59 15.63
N ILE A 201 26.44 10.76 16.13
CA ILE A 201 26.91 9.59 15.39
C ILE A 201 25.76 8.61 15.15
N ALA A 202 24.91 8.37 16.15
CA ALA A 202 23.75 7.49 16.01
C ALA A 202 22.75 8.04 14.96
N GLU A 203 22.43 9.33 15.00
CA GLU A 203 21.55 9.98 14.02
C GLU A 203 22.13 9.92 12.60
N LEU A 204 23.44 10.17 12.44
CA LEU A 204 24.12 10.05 11.14
C LEU A 204 24.09 8.61 10.60
N GLN A 205 24.29 7.61 11.46
CA GLN A 205 24.17 6.20 11.07
C GLN A 205 22.75 5.87 10.64
N GLU A 206 21.74 6.34 11.37
CA GLU A 206 20.33 6.16 11.03
C GLU A 206 19.99 6.81 9.67
N LEU A 207 20.46 8.04 9.44
CA LEU A 207 20.30 8.74 8.15
C LEU A 207 20.99 7.99 7.01
N ALA A 208 22.20 7.48 7.22
CA ALA A 208 22.93 6.70 6.23
C ALA A 208 22.20 5.41 5.88
N LEU A 209 21.69 4.67 6.89
CA LEU A 209 20.89 3.47 6.68
C LEU A 209 19.59 3.77 5.95
N ARG A 210 18.91 4.86 6.30
CA ARG A 210 17.69 5.33 5.62
C ARG A 210 17.97 5.68 4.15
N ALA A 211 19.04 6.41 3.88
CA ALA A 211 19.45 6.77 2.52
C ALA A 211 19.81 5.53 1.69
N ALA A 212 20.58 4.60 2.25
CA ALA A 212 20.92 3.34 1.61
C ALA A 212 19.66 2.49 1.34
N GLY A 213 18.73 2.44 2.28
CA GLY A 213 17.46 1.74 2.13
C GLY A 213 16.53 2.38 1.09
N ASN A 214 16.63 3.68 0.84
CA ASN A 214 15.76 4.41 -0.08
C ASN A 214 16.37 4.65 -1.46
N CYS A 215 17.59 4.18 -1.72
CA CYS A 215 18.16 4.22 -3.05
C CYS A 215 17.35 3.34 -4.03
N LEU A 216 17.39 3.70 -5.32
CA LEU A 216 16.58 3.06 -6.35
C LEU A 216 16.86 1.55 -6.47
N SER A 217 18.12 1.12 -6.33
CA SER A 217 18.49 -0.29 -6.41
C SER A 217 17.93 -1.10 -5.24
N ALA A 218 17.96 -0.55 -4.01
CA ALA A 218 17.38 -1.19 -2.83
C ALA A 218 15.84 -1.28 -2.96
N GLN A 219 15.19 -0.21 -3.41
CA GLN A 219 13.74 -0.21 -3.62
C GLN A 219 13.33 -1.21 -4.70
N HIS A 220 14.04 -1.25 -5.84
CA HIS A 220 13.77 -2.22 -6.90
C HIS A 220 13.96 -3.67 -6.41
N LEU A 221 15.03 -3.95 -5.66
CA LEU A 221 15.26 -5.28 -5.09
C LEU A 221 14.15 -5.67 -4.11
N ARG A 222 13.70 -4.76 -3.23
CA ARG A 222 12.56 -5.05 -2.34
C ARG A 222 11.32 -5.40 -3.15
N GLN A 223 10.94 -4.59 -4.13
CA GLN A 223 9.78 -4.88 -4.97
C GLN A 223 9.87 -6.26 -5.63
N GLN A 224 11.05 -6.62 -6.15
CA GLN A 224 11.29 -7.97 -6.68
C GLN A 224 11.08 -9.05 -5.61
N LEU A 225 11.65 -8.90 -4.41
CA LEU A 225 11.47 -9.86 -3.33
C LEU A 225 9.99 -10.04 -2.95
N PHE A 226 9.20 -8.98 -2.91
CA PHE A 226 7.75 -9.06 -2.65
C PHE A 226 7.01 -9.84 -3.74
N ILE A 227 7.34 -9.61 -5.01
CA ILE A 227 6.76 -10.34 -6.16
C ILE A 227 7.08 -11.83 -6.05
N TYR A 228 8.33 -12.18 -5.75
CA TYR A 228 8.77 -13.56 -5.58
C TYR A 228 8.13 -14.23 -4.38
N GLU A 229 8.12 -13.57 -3.22
CA GLU A 229 7.46 -14.06 -2.02
C GLU A 229 6.00 -14.36 -2.30
N ARG A 230 5.30 -13.42 -2.94
CA ARG A 230 3.89 -13.57 -3.30
C ARG A 230 3.63 -14.77 -4.20
N TYR A 231 4.48 -14.99 -5.20
CA TYR A 231 4.42 -16.16 -6.07
C TYR A 231 4.66 -17.46 -5.29
N TYR A 232 5.70 -17.51 -4.46
CA TYR A 232 6.02 -18.72 -3.70
C TYR A 232 4.92 -19.10 -2.71
N VAL A 233 4.25 -18.12 -2.10
CA VAL A 233 3.08 -18.37 -1.26
C VAL A 233 1.96 -19.02 -2.08
N ALA A 234 1.66 -18.51 -3.27
CA ALA A 234 0.65 -19.13 -4.16
C ALA A 234 1.06 -20.56 -4.55
N LEU A 235 2.32 -20.77 -4.94
CA LEU A 235 2.86 -22.08 -5.32
C LEU A 235 2.75 -23.09 -4.18
N LYS A 236 3.10 -22.69 -2.94
CA LYS A 236 3.01 -23.55 -1.76
C LYS A 236 1.57 -24.00 -1.51
N ARG A 237 0.61 -23.09 -1.55
CA ARG A 237 -0.82 -23.39 -1.35
C ARG A 237 -1.37 -24.28 -2.46
N HIS A 238 -1.00 -24.01 -3.72
CA HIS A 238 -1.40 -24.84 -4.85
C HIS A 238 -0.91 -26.28 -4.71
N ARG A 239 0.36 -26.47 -4.33
CA ARG A 239 0.92 -27.81 -4.08
C ARG A 239 0.17 -28.55 -2.96
N GLN A 240 -0.16 -27.87 -1.86
CA GLN A 240 -0.92 -28.45 -0.75
C GLN A 240 -2.33 -28.90 -1.16
N GLN A 241 -2.99 -28.12 -2.02
CA GLN A 241 -4.29 -28.47 -2.58
C GLN A 241 -4.19 -29.69 -3.51
N SER A 242 -3.19 -29.72 -4.39
CA SER A 242 -2.97 -30.84 -5.33
C SER A 242 -2.58 -32.16 -4.65
N SER A 243 -1.91 -32.11 -3.49
CA SER A 243 -1.54 -33.31 -2.72
C SER A 243 -2.68 -33.90 -1.91
N THR A 244 -3.82 -33.23 -1.82
CA THR A 244 -5.02 -33.75 -1.16
C THR A 244 -5.87 -34.43 -2.24
N PRO A 245 -5.80 -35.76 -2.43
CA PRO A 245 -6.57 -36.41 -3.49
C PRO A 245 -8.06 -36.18 -3.25
N ALA A 246 -8.77 -35.87 -4.34
CA ALA A 246 -10.22 -35.70 -4.39
C ALA A 246 -10.95 -36.95 -3.89
N ALA A 247 -11.17 -37.05 -2.58
CA ALA A 247 -12.17 -37.94 -2.00
C ALA A 247 -13.55 -37.28 -2.17
N GLN A 248 -13.99 -37.13 -3.42
CA GLN A 248 -15.36 -36.77 -3.82
C GLN A 248 -15.48 -36.77 -5.36
N SER A 249 -15.29 -37.94 -5.97
CA SER A 249 -16.00 -38.29 -7.20
C SER A 249 -16.75 -39.59 -6.91
N ALA A 250 -17.99 -39.45 -6.45
CA ALA A 250 -18.92 -40.57 -6.37
C ALA A 250 -19.14 -41.13 -7.79
N PRO A 251 -19.10 -42.46 -8.00
CA PRO A 251 -19.53 -43.04 -9.27
C PRO A 251 -21.06 -42.91 -9.41
N PRO A 252 -21.60 -42.75 -10.63
CA PRO A 252 -23.04 -42.87 -10.84
C PRO A 252 -23.46 -44.32 -10.57
N SER A 253 -24.35 -44.50 -9.60
CA SER A 253 -25.00 -45.78 -9.32
C SER A 253 -25.97 -46.13 -10.45
N HIS A 254 -25.52 -46.91 -11.43
CA HIS A 254 -26.42 -47.64 -12.32
C HIS A 254 -26.96 -48.86 -11.57
N ASN A 255 -28.21 -48.78 -11.12
CA ASN A 255 -28.97 -49.96 -10.71
C ASN A 255 -29.36 -50.76 -11.96
N THR A 256 -28.59 -51.80 -12.27
CA THR A 256 -29.02 -52.86 -13.20
C THR A 256 -29.52 -54.04 -12.37
N THR A 257 -30.84 -54.21 -12.32
CA THR A 257 -31.52 -55.37 -11.76
C THR A 257 -31.25 -56.57 -12.67
N ALA A 258 -30.30 -57.43 -12.30
CA ALA A 258 -30.12 -58.74 -12.92
C ALA A 258 -30.92 -59.78 -12.13
N HIS A 259 -32.04 -60.22 -12.71
CA HIS A 259 -32.81 -61.39 -12.27
C HIS A 259 -32.14 -62.65 -12.86
N VAL A 260 -31.72 -63.57 -11.99
CA VAL A 260 -31.15 -64.89 -12.35
C VAL A 260 -32.27 -65.96 -12.27
N PRO A 261 -32.21 -67.05 -13.05
CA PRO A 261 -33.39 -67.79 -13.51
C PRO A 261 -33.72 -69.01 -12.62
N GLY A 262 -35.02 -69.33 -12.54
CA GLY A 262 -35.53 -70.60 -12.00
C GLY A 262 -36.05 -71.47 -13.13
N SER A 263 -35.49 -72.67 -13.26
CA SER A 263 -35.90 -73.73 -14.17
C SER A 263 -36.80 -74.72 -13.42
N THR A 264 -38.01 -75.01 -13.92
CA THR A 264 -38.65 -76.34 -13.87
C THR A 264 -39.91 -76.44 -14.76
N ALA A 265 -39.81 -77.36 -15.73
CA ALA A 265 -40.81 -78.26 -16.34
C ALA A 265 -42.04 -77.73 -17.16
N PRO A 266 -42.32 -78.37 -18.33
CA PRO A 266 -43.52 -78.09 -19.12
C PRO A 266 -44.69 -79.04 -18.77
N ALA A 267 -45.92 -78.51 -18.86
CA ALA A 267 -47.16 -79.29 -18.84
C ALA A 267 -47.73 -79.41 -20.26
N VAL A 268 -48.25 -80.60 -20.54
CA VAL A 268 -48.84 -81.11 -21.78
C VAL A 268 -50.25 -80.56 -22.01
N GLY A 269 -50.63 -80.30 -23.27
CA GLY A 269 -51.99 -80.04 -23.75
C GLY A 269 -51.98 -78.91 -24.79
N SER A 270 -52.48 -79.03 -26.02
CA SER A 270 -53.36 -80.00 -26.69
C SER A 270 -53.03 -80.04 -28.18
#